data_AF-A0A914SLU4-F1
#
_entry.id   AF-A0A914SLU4-F1
#
_cell.length_a   1.000
_cell.length_b   1.000
_cell.length_c   1.000
_cell.angle_alpha   90.00
_cell.angle_beta   90.00
_cell.angle_gamma   90.00
#
_symmetry.space_group_name_H-M   'P 1'
#
loop_
_entity.id
_entity.type
_entity.pdbx_description
1 polymer ?
#
loop_
_entity_poly.entity_id
_entity_poly.type
_entity_poly.pdbx_seq_one_letter_code
_entity_poly.pdbx_strand_id
1 'polypeptide(L)'
;MDIASQNINNNEIPGCSHIQDDGAGFTMAQVIFRVYIMPATYFFGICGNLCNIYVFSHKQMRSQLVNWFLLVLSISDLCVLMSSFFVFSVPVISEYLGDEYLVSISPKILVSIYPFAHISHTTSVYLTILVSVHRYLGVCHPFLVSYFKNSPFSYRYCSTFRVFD
;
A
#
# COMPACT_ATOMS: atom_id res chain seq x y z
N MET A 1 -22.93 54.32 35.92
CA MET A 1 -23.28 53.14 36.74
C MET A 1 -23.35 51.99 35.75
N ASP A 2 -22.23 51.28 35.63
CA ASP A 2 -22.06 50.07 34.83
C ASP A 2 -23.02 48.99 35.30
N ILE A 3 -23.64 48.26 34.37
CA ILE A 3 -23.78 46.80 34.47
C ILE A 3 -23.65 46.20 33.06
N ALA A 4 -22.45 45.71 32.76
CA ALA A 4 -22.27 44.55 31.90
C ALA A 4 -22.69 43.31 32.71
N SER A 5 -23.56 42.48 32.15
CA SER A 5 -23.68 41.07 32.53
C SER A 5 -24.16 40.29 31.32
N GLN A 6 -23.20 39.54 30.79
CA GLN A 6 -23.33 38.54 29.74
C GLN A 6 -24.41 37.52 30.12
N ASN A 7 -25.31 37.21 29.20
CA ASN A 7 -26.02 35.94 29.23
C ASN A 7 -25.79 35.23 27.90
N ILE A 8 -24.61 34.62 27.81
CA ILE A 8 -24.22 33.67 26.78
C ILE A 8 -25.01 32.40 27.08
N ASN A 9 -26.18 32.24 26.46
CA ASN A 9 -26.85 30.94 26.34
C ASN A 9 -26.56 30.37 24.94
N ASN A 10 -25.32 29.95 24.75
CA ASN A 10 -24.83 29.23 23.57
C ASN A 10 -25.11 27.71 23.71
N ASN A 11 -26.37 27.29 23.70
CA ASN A 11 -26.72 25.85 23.73
C ASN A 11 -27.68 25.41 22.61
N GLU A 12 -27.73 26.14 21.49
CA GLU A 12 -28.05 25.50 20.22
C GLU A 12 -26.74 25.05 19.59
N ILE A 13 -26.35 23.80 19.88
CA ILE A 13 -25.47 23.07 19.00
C ILE A 13 -26.20 23.10 17.64
N PRO A 14 -25.64 23.69 16.57
CA PRO A 14 -26.21 23.49 15.25
C PRO A 14 -26.08 21.99 14.98
N GLY A 15 -27.15 21.25 15.22
CA GLY A 15 -27.24 19.86 14.82
C GLY A 15 -26.89 19.84 13.35
N CYS A 16 -25.95 18.96 12.96
CA CYS A 16 -25.59 18.78 11.57
C CYS A 16 -26.88 18.58 10.78
N SER A 17 -27.26 19.63 10.06
CA SER A 17 -28.34 19.58 9.09
C SER A 17 -27.93 18.53 8.09
N HIS A 18 -28.53 17.35 8.22
CA HIS A 18 -28.56 16.34 7.19
C HIS A 18 -29.28 17.01 6.01
N ILE A 19 -28.50 17.65 5.15
CA ILE A 19 -28.96 18.12 3.85
C ILE A 19 -29.36 16.84 3.11
N GLN A 20 -30.66 16.58 3.15
CA GLN A 20 -31.34 15.72 2.19
C GLN A 20 -31.22 16.43 0.83
N ASP A 21 -30.10 16.22 0.13
CA ASP A 21 -29.99 16.53 -1.30
C ASP A 21 -30.40 15.27 -2.07
N ASP A 22 -31.61 15.31 -2.60
CA ASP A 22 -32.27 14.33 -3.46
C ASP A 22 -31.57 14.19 -4.83
N GLY A 23 -30.33 13.68 -4.81
CA GLY A 23 -29.50 13.47 -6.01
C GLY A 23 -28.08 12.96 -5.76
N ALA A 24 -27.64 12.82 -4.50
CA ALA A 24 -26.30 12.34 -4.13
C ALA A 24 -26.22 10.81 -3.97
N GLY A 25 -26.92 10.05 -4.81
CA GLY A 25 -26.51 8.68 -5.05
C GLY A 25 -25.10 8.70 -5.65
N PHE A 26 -24.20 7.83 -5.19
CA PHE A 26 -22.87 7.68 -5.79
C PHE A 26 -22.99 7.74 -7.32
N THR A 27 -22.19 8.58 -7.99
CA THR A 27 -22.20 8.65 -9.45
C THR A 27 -22.05 7.23 -9.99
N MET A 28 -22.79 6.84 -11.03
CA MET A 28 -22.69 5.48 -11.59
C MET A 28 -21.23 5.09 -11.89
N ALA A 29 -20.40 6.07 -12.29
CA ALA A 29 -18.96 5.91 -12.43
C ALA A 29 -18.23 5.50 -11.13
N GLN A 30 -18.58 6.08 -9.98
CA GLN A 30 -18.01 5.74 -8.68
C GLN A 30 -18.37 4.32 -8.24
N VAL A 31 -19.61 3.89 -8.49
CA VAL A 31 -20.05 2.51 -8.22
C VAL A 31 -19.31 1.52 -9.12
N ILE A 32 -19.25 1.79 -10.43
CA ILE A 32 -18.52 0.96 -11.39
C ILE A 32 -17.05 0.83 -10.97
N PHE A 33 -16.43 1.94 -10.59
CA PHE A 33 -15.02 1.96 -10.21
C PHE A 33 -14.75 1.19 -8.92
N ARG A 34 -15.54 1.42 -7.86
CA ARG A 34 -15.34 0.79 -6.55
C ARG A 34 -15.69 -0.70 -6.55
N VAL A 35 -16.76 -1.09 -7.23
CA VAL A 35 -17.30 -2.46 -7.17
C VAL A 35 -16.66 -3.38 -8.22
N TYR A 36 -16.31 -2.86 -9.40
CA TYR A 36 -15.83 -3.72 -10.49
C TYR A 36 -14.37 -3.47 -10.84
N ILE A 37 -13.98 -2.22 -11.12
CA ILE A 37 -12.63 -1.93 -11.63
C ILE A 37 -11.54 -2.15 -10.58
N MET A 38 -11.74 -1.66 -9.35
CA MET A 38 -10.80 -1.81 -8.23
C MET A 38 -10.49 -3.29 -7.90
N PRO A 39 -11.49 -4.15 -7.61
CA PRO A 39 -11.21 -5.55 -7.29
C PRO A 39 -10.65 -6.33 -8.49
N ALA A 40 -11.07 -6.03 -9.73
CA ALA A 40 -10.49 -6.64 -10.92
C ALA A 40 -9.00 -6.30 -11.06
N THR A 41 -8.63 -5.04 -10.82
CA THR A 41 -7.24 -4.58 -10.84
C THR A 41 -6.40 -5.26 -9.75
N TYR A 42 -6.94 -5.39 -8.53
CA TYR A 42 -6.25 -6.10 -7.45
C TYR A 42 -6.04 -7.57 -7.76
N PHE A 43 -7.07 -8.26 -8.25
CA PHE A 43 -6.96 -9.66 -8.62
C PHE A 43 -5.92 -9.87 -9.72
N PHE A 44 -6.00 -9.08 -10.79
CA PHE A 44 -5.03 -9.14 -11.88
C PHE A 44 -3.61 -8.86 -11.41
N GLY A 45 -3.43 -7.82 -10.59
CA GLY A 45 -2.13 -7.46 -10.02
C GLY A 45 -1.57 -8.54 -9.10
N ILE A 46 -2.40 -9.17 -8.27
CA ILE A 46 -1.99 -10.26 -7.39
C ILE A 46 -1.56 -11.47 -8.21
N CYS A 47 -2.35 -11.88 -9.20
CA CYS A 47 -2.01 -12.99 -10.08
C CYS A 47 -0.70 -12.72 -10.85
N GLY A 48 -0.54 -11.54 -11.44
CA GLY A 48 0.67 -11.17 -12.18
C GLY A 48 1.93 -11.17 -11.30
N ASN A 49 1.87 -10.55 -10.13
CA ASN A 49 3.01 -10.50 -9.21
C ASN A 49 3.32 -11.87 -8.58
N LEU A 50 2.30 -12.71 -8.31
CA LEU A 50 2.51 -14.09 -7.87
C LEU A 50 3.21 -14.93 -8.94
N CYS A 51 2.80 -14.81 -10.21
CA CYS A 51 3.49 -15.47 -11.32
C CYS A 51 4.96 -15.02 -11.42
N ASN A 52 5.24 -13.72 -11.28
CA ASN A 52 6.61 -13.20 -11.28
C ASN A 52 7.43 -13.79 -10.14
N ILE A 53 6.87 -13.84 -8.92
CA ILE A 53 7.56 -14.46 -7.77
C ILE A 53 7.82 -15.93 -8.02
N TYR A 54 6.83 -16.68 -8.51
CA TYR A 54 6.98 -18.10 -8.79
C TYR A 54 8.11 -18.37 -9.79
N VAL A 55 8.16 -17.63 -10.89
CA VAL A 55 9.19 -17.76 -11.92
C VAL A 55 10.57 -17.35 -11.39
N PHE A 56 10.68 -16.20 -10.74
CA PHE A 56 11.98 -15.66 -10.28
C PHE A 56 12.49 -16.27 -8.97
N SER A 57 11.64 -16.97 -8.20
CA SER A 57 12.03 -17.67 -6.98
C SER A 57 12.91 -18.91 -7.29
N HIS A 58 12.88 -19.41 -8.52
CA HIS A 58 13.66 -20.58 -8.92
C HIS A 58 15.17 -20.40 -8.66
N LYS A 59 15.79 -21.38 -7.98
CA LYS A 59 17.16 -21.28 -7.41
C LYS A 59 18.23 -20.92 -8.44
N GLN A 60 18.09 -21.36 -9.69
CA GLN A 60 19.02 -21.01 -10.78
C GLN A 60 18.84 -19.56 -11.28
N MET A 61 17.63 -19.00 -11.23
CA MET A 61 17.35 -17.64 -11.73
C MET A 61 17.69 -16.55 -10.72
N ARG A 62 17.66 -16.85 -9.41
CA ARG A 62 18.06 -15.91 -8.34
C ARG A 62 19.55 -15.53 -8.34
N SER A 63 20.38 -16.23 -9.12
CA SER A 63 21.82 -15.93 -9.20
C SER A 63 22.12 -14.61 -9.91
N GLN A 64 21.19 -14.07 -10.69
CA GLN A 64 21.34 -12.77 -11.33
C GLN A 64 20.69 -11.68 -10.49
N LEU A 65 21.46 -10.61 -10.24
CA LEU A 65 21.05 -9.47 -9.40
C LEU A 65 19.77 -8.80 -9.93
N VAL A 66 19.60 -8.75 -11.26
CA VAL A 66 18.39 -8.25 -11.92
C VAL A 66 17.15 -9.07 -11.57
N ASN A 67 17.25 -10.40 -11.61
CA ASN A 67 16.12 -11.28 -11.29
C ASN A 67 15.73 -11.19 -9.81
N TRP A 68 16.73 -10.99 -8.94
CA TRP A 68 16.47 -10.74 -7.52
C TRP A 68 15.74 -9.42 -7.29
N PHE A 69 16.10 -8.35 -8.01
CA PHE A 69 15.33 -7.10 -7.96
C PHE A 69 13.90 -7.28 -8.44
N LEU A 70 13.67 -7.99 -9.54
CA LEU A 70 12.33 -8.29 -10.04
C LEU A 70 11.51 -9.10 -9.03
N LEU A 71 12.15 -10.02 -8.31
CA LEU A 71 11.54 -10.78 -7.23
C LEU A 71 11.12 -9.86 -6.07
N VAL A 72 12.02 -9.02 -5.56
CA VAL A 72 11.73 -8.10 -4.45
C VAL A 72 10.68 -7.05 -4.83
N LEU A 73 10.74 -6.55 -6.06
CA LEU A 73 9.73 -5.63 -6.60
C LEU A 73 8.35 -6.30 -6.62
N SER A 74 8.26 -7.53 -7.14
CA SER A 74 7.00 -8.29 -7.18
C SER A 74 6.45 -8.60 -5.78
N ILE A 75 7.32 -8.88 -4.80
CA ILE A 75 6.92 -9.06 -3.40
C ILE A 75 6.39 -7.74 -2.82
N SER A 76 7.08 -6.62 -3.07
CA SER A 76 6.64 -5.31 -2.62
C SER A 76 5.27 -4.93 -3.21
N ASP A 77 5.05 -5.22 -4.49
CA ASP A 77 3.79 -4.93 -5.16
C ASP A 77 2.65 -5.80 -4.61
N LEU A 78 2.91 -7.07 -4.25
CA LEU A 78 1.93 -7.88 -3.50
C LEU A 78 1.60 -7.25 -2.15
N CYS A 79 2.58 -6.78 -1.38
CA CYS A 79 2.31 -6.11 -0.11
C CYS A 79 1.42 -4.88 -0.31
N VAL A 80 1.68 -4.05 -1.33
CA VAL A 80 0.85 -2.88 -1.66
C VAL A 80 -0.58 -3.27 -2.02
N LEU A 81 -0.75 -4.29 -2.88
CA LEU A 81 -2.07 -4.77 -3.30
C LEU A 81 -2.85 -5.37 -2.12
N MET A 82 -2.18 -6.13 -1.25
CA MET A 82 -2.78 -6.68 -0.04
C MET A 82 -3.20 -5.59 0.94
N SER A 83 -2.33 -4.61 1.22
CA SER A 83 -2.69 -3.48 2.09
C SER A 83 -3.87 -2.68 1.54
N SER A 84 -3.89 -2.43 0.22
CA SER A 84 -5.00 -1.75 -0.44
C SER A 84 -6.29 -2.55 -0.32
N PHE A 85 -6.24 -3.87 -0.58
CA PHE A 85 -7.38 -4.76 -0.43
C PHE A 85 -7.97 -4.72 0.99
N PHE A 86 -7.13 -4.74 2.03
CA PHE A 86 -7.60 -4.64 3.42
C PHE A 86 -8.28 -3.29 3.71
N VAL A 87 -7.71 -2.17 3.26
CA VAL A 87 -8.30 -0.83 3.44
C VAL A 87 -9.69 -0.75 2.79
N PHE A 88 -9.90 -1.39 1.66
CA PHE A 88 -11.22 -1.44 0.99
C PHE A 88 -12.16 -2.52 1.53
N SER A 89 -11.66 -3.64 2.04
CA SER A 89 -12.49 -4.75 2.52
C SER A 89 -13.04 -4.51 3.93
N VAL A 90 -12.26 -3.92 4.84
CA VAL A 90 -12.68 -3.61 6.21
C VAL A 90 -14.00 -2.81 6.27
N PRO A 91 -14.19 -1.70 5.53
CA PRO A 91 -15.45 -0.96 5.58
C PRO A 91 -16.64 -1.76 5.05
N VAL A 92 -16.45 -2.56 4.00
CA VAL A 92 -17.51 -3.40 3.41
C VAL A 92 -17.96 -4.49 4.38
N ILE A 93 -17.01 -5.14 5.05
CA ILE A 93 -17.31 -6.18 6.06
C ILE A 93 -18.01 -5.56 7.28
N SER A 94 -17.56 -4.38 7.72
CA SER A 94 -18.17 -3.65 8.83
C SER A 94 -19.63 -3.28 8.54
N GLU A 95 -19.94 -2.90 7.31
CA GLU A 95 -21.29 -2.56 6.88
C GLU A 95 -22.18 -3.81 6.74
N TYR A 96 -21.63 -4.89 6.17
CA TYR A 96 -22.38 -6.13 5.95
C TYR A 96 -22.78 -6.86 7.23
N LEU A 97 -21.90 -6.90 8.24
CA LEU A 97 -22.18 -7.63 9.48
C LEU A 97 -23.05 -6.83 10.47
N GLY A 98 -23.10 -5.49 10.37
CA GLY A 98 -23.96 -4.65 11.21
C GLY A 98 -23.73 -4.80 12.72
N ASP A 99 -22.65 -5.47 13.13
CA ASP A 99 -22.35 -5.79 14.52
C ASP A 99 -21.70 -4.57 15.19
N GLU A 100 -22.24 -4.13 16.33
CA GLU A 100 -21.73 -2.98 17.08
C GLU A 100 -20.25 -3.15 17.46
N TYR A 101 -19.80 -4.39 17.68
CA TYR A 101 -18.39 -4.69 17.95
C TYR A 101 -17.50 -4.39 16.74
N LEU A 102 -17.93 -4.79 15.54
CA LEU A 102 -17.17 -4.59 14.31
C LEU A 102 -17.16 -3.13 13.86
N VAL A 103 -18.26 -2.41 14.05
CA VAL A 103 -18.34 -0.97 13.77
C VAL A 103 -17.37 -0.17 14.66
N SER A 104 -17.19 -0.57 15.92
CA SER A 104 -16.24 0.09 16.85
C SER A 104 -14.77 -0.22 16.55
N ILE A 105 -14.46 -1.43 16.05
CA ILE A 105 -13.08 -1.85 15.79
C ILE A 105 -12.57 -1.50 14.39
N SER A 106 -13.46 -1.44 13.39
CA SER A 106 -13.13 -1.09 12.00
C SER A 106 -12.33 0.21 11.83
N PRO A 107 -12.70 1.36 12.45
CA PRO A 107 -11.91 2.58 12.34
C PRO A 107 -10.53 2.45 13.01
N LYS A 108 -10.40 1.67 14.09
CA LYS A 108 -9.11 1.42 14.75
C LYS A 108 -8.18 0.59 13.86
N ILE A 109 -8.72 -0.43 13.20
CA ILE A 109 -8.00 -1.25 12.22
C ILE A 109 -7.59 -0.39 11.02
N LEU A 110 -8.49 0.42 10.47
CA LEU A 110 -8.20 1.33 9.36
C LEU A 110 -7.06 2.30 9.68
N VAL A 111 -7.10 2.94 10.86
CA VAL A 111 -6.03 3.84 11.33
C VAL A 111 -4.69 3.10 11.46
N SER A 112 -4.71 1.82 11.85
CA SER A 112 -3.49 1.01 11.94
C SER A 112 -2.97 0.54 10.58
N ILE A 113 -3.84 0.14 9.64
CA ILE A 113 -3.46 -0.38 8.32
C ILE A 113 -3.03 0.76 7.38
N TYR A 114 -3.59 1.96 7.54
CA TYR A 114 -3.27 3.12 6.70
C TYR A 114 -1.77 3.45 6.62
N PRO A 115 -1.01 3.59 7.73
CA PRO A 115 0.43 3.81 7.66
C PRO A 115 1.18 2.63 7.04
N PHE A 116 0.74 1.39 7.28
CA PHE A 116 1.32 0.21 6.63
C PHE A 116 1.15 0.27 5.10
N ALA A 117 -0.04 0.65 4.61
CA ALA A 117 -0.30 0.82 3.19
C ALA A 117 0.63 1.89 2.56
N HIS A 118 0.83 3.01 3.25
CA HIS A 118 1.77 4.05 2.81
C HIS A 118 3.23 3.60 2.83
N ILE A 119 3.65 2.85 3.84
CA ILE A 119 5.00 2.28 3.91
C ILE A 119 5.22 1.30 2.76
N SER A 120 4.27 0.42 2.46
CA SER A 120 4.39 -0.51 1.33
C SER A 120 4.48 0.23 0.00
N HIS A 121 3.66 1.25 -0.20
CA HIS A 121 3.64 2.03 -1.43
C HIS A 121 4.96 2.78 -1.65
N THR A 122 5.44 3.47 -0.61
CA THR A 122 6.73 4.17 -0.65
C THR A 122 7.90 3.20 -0.85
N THR A 123 7.85 2.01 -0.23
CA THR A 123 8.86 0.96 -0.43
C THR A 123 8.94 0.52 -1.89
N SER A 124 7.81 0.29 -2.57
CA SER A 124 7.81 -0.06 -4.00
C SER A 124 8.45 1.03 -4.88
N VAL A 125 8.17 2.31 -4.58
CA VAL A 125 8.79 3.45 -5.28
C VAL A 125 10.29 3.48 -5.07
N TYR A 126 10.77 3.34 -3.83
CA TYR A 126 12.20 3.32 -3.53
C TYR A 126 12.92 2.15 -4.18
N LEU A 127 12.30 0.96 -4.21
CA LEU A 127 12.83 -0.21 -4.90
C LEU A 127 12.96 0.06 -6.42
N THR A 128 11.96 0.68 -7.03
CA THR A 128 11.98 1.03 -8.46
C THR A 128 13.10 2.03 -8.79
N ILE A 129 13.30 3.03 -7.93
CA ILE A 129 14.40 4.00 -8.07
C ILE A 129 15.75 3.28 -7.95
N LEU A 130 15.91 2.41 -6.95
CA LEU A 130 17.13 1.65 -6.74
C LEU A 130 17.47 0.77 -7.95
N VAL A 131 16.47 0.09 -8.53
CA VAL A 131 16.63 -0.69 -9.77
C VAL A 131 17.08 0.19 -10.93
N SER A 132 16.49 1.37 -11.06
CA SER A 132 16.84 2.32 -12.12
C SER A 132 18.28 2.81 -11.98
N VAL A 133 18.71 3.16 -10.76
CA VAL A 133 20.09 3.57 -10.46
C VAL A 133 21.07 2.43 -10.72
N HIS A 134 20.74 1.20 -10.30
CA HIS A 134 21.58 0.04 -10.56
C HIS A 134 21.79 -0.19 -12.06
N ARG A 135 20.71 -0.09 -12.87
CA ARG A 135 20.80 -0.19 -14.33
C ARG A 135 21.61 0.95 -14.93
N TYR A 136 21.45 2.18 -14.44
CA TYR A 136 22.21 3.34 -14.89
C TYR A 136 23.72 3.18 -14.63
N LEU A 137 24.11 2.77 -13.42
CA LEU A 137 25.51 2.52 -13.06
C LEU A 137 26.12 1.40 -13.89
N GLY A 138 25.36 0.34 -14.18
CA GLY A 138 25.81 -0.75 -15.04
C GLY A 138 26.13 -0.34 -16.48
N VAL A 139 25.43 0.68 -17.00
CA VAL A 139 25.64 1.20 -18.36
C VAL A 139 26.75 2.26 -18.40
N CYS A 140 26.67 3.27 -17.53
CA CYS A 140 27.55 4.43 -17.58
C CYS A 140 28.89 4.22 -16.86
N HIS A 141 28.96 3.30 -15.89
CA HIS A 141 30.16 3.04 -15.08
C HIS A 141 30.46 1.55 -14.92
N PRO A 142 30.81 0.83 -16.02
CA PRO A 142 31.08 -0.60 -15.98
C PRO A 142 32.23 -1.00 -15.03
N PHE A 143 33.19 -0.10 -14.76
CA PHE A 143 34.30 -0.34 -13.81
C PHE A 143 33.86 -0.27 -12.34
N LEU A 144 32.81 0.50 -12.02
CA LEU A 144 32.28 0.63 -10.66
C LEU A 144 31.54 -0.64 -10.23
N VAL A 145 30.93 -1.36 -11.17
CA VAL A 145 30.26 -2.66 -10.94
C VAL A 145 31.26 -3.70 -10.43
N SER A 146 32.47 -3.73 -10.97
CA SER A 146 33.55 -4.61 -10.51
C SER A 146 34.04 -4.27 -9.11
N TYR A 147 33.97 -3.00 -8.69
CA TYR A 147 34.26 -2.57 -7.32
C TYR A 147 33.12 -2.95 -6.35
N PHE A 148 31.86 -2.73 -6.74
CA PHE A 148 30.70 -3.14 -5.92
C PHE A 148 30.64 -4.66 -5.69
N LYS A 149 31.12 -5.45 -6.66
CA LYS A 149 31.29 -6.91 -6.50
C LYS A 149 32.23 -7.30 -5.34
N ASN A 150 33.14 -6.40 -4.95
CA ASN A 150 34.07 -6.55 -3.80
C ASN A 150 33.63 -5.73 -2.56
N SER A 151 32.48 -5.06 -2.60
CA SER A 151 32.00 -4.22 -1.50
C SER A 151 31.14 -5.02 -0.49
N PRO A 152 31.20 -4.73 0.82
CA PRO A 152 30.44 -5.42 1.89
C PRO A 152 28.91 -5.52 1.63
N PHE A 153 28.39 -4.70 0.73
CA PHE A 153 27.00 -4.74 0.26
C PHE A 153 26.66 -6.06 -0.44
N SER A 154 27.50 -6.54 -1.38
CA SER A 154 27.27 -7.79 -2.11
C SER A 154 27.33 -9.04 -1.20
N TYR A 155 28.11 -8.99 -0.12
CA TYR A 155 28.18 -10.04 0.91
C TYR A 155 26.98 -9.99 1.86
N ARG A 156 26.40 -8.80 2.10
CA ARG A 156 25.20 -8.63 2.93
C ARG A 156 23.95 -9.21 2.27
N TYR A 157 23.80 -9.08 0.95
CA TYR A 157 22.74 -9.78 0.20
C TYR A 157 22.92 -11.30 0.20
N CYS A 158 24.16 -11.79 0.13
CA CYS A 158 24.50 -13.20 0.29
C CYS A 158 24.28 -13.72 1.74
N SER A 159 24.37 -12.85 2.77
CA SER A 159 24.04 -13.23 4.14
C SER A 159 22.53 -13.24 4.40
N THR A 160 21.76 -12.30 3.85
CA THR A 160 20.29 -12.36 3.90
C THR A 160 19.76 -13.61 3.18
N PHE A 161 20.47 -14.09 2.15
CA PHE A 161 20.21 -15.34 1.44
C PHE A 161 20.25 -16.60 2.33
N ARG A 162 20.91 -16.54 3.50
CA ARG A 162 21.02 -17.68 4.43
C ARG A 162 20.08 -17.57 5.64
N VAL A 163 19.35 -16.46 5.77
CA VAL A 163 18.38 -16.21 6.86
C VAL A 163 16.96 -16.58 6.44
N PHE A 164 16.73 -16.82 5.14
CA PHE A 164 15.43 -17.16 4.56
C PHE A 164 15.39 -18.57 3.90
N ASP A 165 16.42 -19.39 4.12
CA ASP A 165 16.42 -20.86 3.96
C ASP A 165 16.26 -21.45 5.38
#